data_AF-A0AAV5B8K6-F1
#
_entry.id   AF-A0AAV5B8K6-F1
#
_cell.length_a   1.000
_cell.length_b   1.000
_cell.length_c   1.000
_cell.angle_alpha   90.00
_cell.angle_beta   90.00
_cell.angle_gamma   90.00
#
_symmetry.space_group_name_H-M   'P 1'
#
loop_
_entity.id
_entity.type
_entity.pdbx_description
1 polymer ?
#
loop_
_entity_poly.entity_id
_entity_poly.type
_entity_poly.pdbx_seq_one_letter_code
_entity_poly.pdbx_strand_id
1 'polypeptide(L)'
;MKKDYYTLLLWQGLCAGACFWIKEIGWIFTCLGIILVIIMETVLSQYAKAQQLQAFGTPFKGNKYLQDEGLLIVQLCFTILLWITGLILLSSYGLWTIFWIMTAAGIVCFTAFCTFFRQKRRKK
;
A
#
# COMPACT_ATOMS: atom_id res chain seq x y z
N MET A 1 2.62 -6.18 15.42
CA MET A 1 1.45 -6.45 14.56
C MET A 1 0.87 -5.21 13.88
N LYS A 2 1.30 -3.98 14.21
CA LYS A 2 0.97 -2.76 13.45
C LYS A 2 1.85 -2.53 12.21
N LYS A 3 3.05 -3.13 12.19
CA LYS A 3 4.13 -2.82 11.26
C LYS A 3 3.81 -3.21 9.81
N ASP A 4 3.20 -4.38 9.59
CA ASP A 4 2.87 -4.88 8.24
C ASP A 4 1.99 -3.93 7.44
N TYR A 5 0.89 -3.48 8.06
CA TYR A 5 -0.07 -2.56 7.45
C TYR A 5 0.54 -1.18 7.19
N TYR A 6 1.29 -0.62 8.16
CA TYR A 6 1.96 0.67 7.95
C TYR A 6 3.05 0.60 6.87
N THR A 7 3.73 -0.54 6.73
CA THR A 7 4.68 -0.76 5.62
C THR A 7 3.96 -0.74 4.27
N LEU A 8 2.79 -1.37 4.15
CA LEU A 8 1.97 -1.32 2.93
C LEU A 8 1.45 0.08 2.63
N LEU A 9 0.90 0.78 3.63
CA LEU A 9 0.37 2.13 3.47
C LEU A 9 1.47 3.12 3.04
N LEU A 10 2.66 3.02 3.64
CA LEU A 10 3.81 3.85 3.28
C LEU A 10 4.27 3.55 1.85
N TRP A 11 4.29 2.28 1.45
CA TRP A 11 4.62 1.89 0.08
C TRP A 11 3.60 2.43 -0.93
N GLN A 12 2.31 2.35 -0.62
CA GLN A 12 1.24 2.93 -1.45
C GLN A 12 1.39 4.45 -1.59
N GLY A 13 1.71 5.15 -0.49
CA GLY A 13 1.98 6.59 -0.51
C GLY A 13 3.18 6.96 -1.38
N LEU A 14 4.28 6.18 -1.31
CA LEU A 14 5.44 6.36 -2.17
C LEU A 14 5.10 6.16 -3.65
N CYS A 15 4.35 5.10 -3.99
CA CYS A 15 3.93 4.85 -5.37
C CYS A 15 3.02 5.95 -5.91
N ALA A 16 2.08 6.45 -5.10
CA ALA A 16 1.19 7.54 -5.50
C ALA A 16 1.97 8.85 -5.71
N GLY A 17 2.92 9.18 -4.83
CA GLY A 17 3.73 10.40 -4.91
C GLY A 17 4.83 10.36 -5.98
N ALA A 18 5.36 9.19 -6.33
CA ALA A 18 6.43 9.06 -7.31
C ALA A 18 6.00 9.51 -8.72
N CYS A 19 4.74 9.27 -9.09
CA CYS A 19 4.19 9.65 -10.38
C CYS A 19 4.05 11.17 -10.57
N PHE A 20 4.03 11.96 -9.49
CA PHE A 20 3.90 13.42 -9.53
C PHE A 20 4.98 14.10 -10.38
N TRP A 21 6.16 13.51 -10.44
CA TRP A 21 7.32 14.07 -11.15
C TRP A 21 7.21 14.00 -12.68
N ILE A 22 6.21 13.31 -13.22
CA ILE A 22 5.90 13.33 -14.65
C ILE A 22 5.22 14.67 -14.97
N LYS A 23 5.93 15.58 -15.65
CA LYS A 23 5.48 16.97 -15.86
C LYS A 23 4.10 17.12 -16.52
N GLU A 24 3.76 16.24 -17.46
CA GLU A 24 2.57 16.40 -18.30
C GLU A 24 1.31 15.83 -17.64
N ILE A 25 1.43 14.64 -17.04
CA ILE A 25 0.30 13.83 -16.58
C ILE A 25 0.45 13.36 -15.12
N GLY A 26 1.57 13.65 -14.47
CA GLY A 26 1.93 13.07 -13.17
C GLY A 26 0.94 13.38 -12.07
N TRP A 27 0.34 14.58 -12.09
CA TRP A 27 -0.70 14.98 -11.15
C TRP A 27 -1.99 14.15 -11.30
N ILE A 28 -2.37 13.77 -12.53
CA ILE A 28 -3.54 12.92 -12.80
C ILE A 28 -3.32 11.54 -12.18
N PHE A 29 -2.14 10.95 -12.43
CA PHE A 29 -1.79 9.64 -11.89
C PHE A 29 -1.62 9.65 -10.36
N THR A 30 -1.14 10.76 -9.80
CA THR A 30 -1.06 10.96 -8.35
C THR A 30 -2.47 11.01 -7.74
N CYS A 31 -3.39 11.80 -8.32
CA CYS A 31 -4.77 11.87 -7.86
C CYS A 31 -5.49 10.52 -7.99
N LEU A 32 -5.31 9.81 -9.11
CA LEU A 32 -5.85 8.47 -9.31
C LEU A 32 -5.32 7.50 -8.25
N GLY A 33 -4.01 7.51 -7.99
CA GLY A 33 -3.39 6.68 -6.94
C GLY A 33 -3.96 6.97 -5.55
N ILE A 34 -4.10 8.25 -5.17
CA ILE A 34 -4.71 8.66 -3.89
C ILE A 34 -6.16 8.19 -3.80
N ILE A 35 -6.97 8.42 -4.83
CA ILE A 35 -8.37 7.98 -4.88
C ILE A 35 -8.45 6.46 -4.71
N LEU A 36 -7.58 5.72 -5.39
CA LEU A 36 -7.56 4.25 -5.32
C LEU A 36 -7.20 3.75 -3.92
N VAL A 37 -6.25 4.40 -3.25
CA VAL A 37 -5.90 4.12 -1.85
C VAL A 37 -7.08 4.44 -0.92
N ILE A 38 -7.76 5.58 -1.11
CA ILE A 38 -8.94 5.96 -0.31
C ILE A 38 -10.09 4.96 -0.52
N ILE A 39 -10.38 4.58 -1.76
CA ILE A 39 -11.43 3.59 -2.08
C ILE A 39 -11.09 2.26 -1.42
N MET A 40 -9.84 1.81 -1.56
CA MET A 40 -9.38 0.59 -0.93
C MET A 40 -9.58 0.66 0.59
N GLU A 41 -9.09 1.71 1.26
CA GLU A 41 -9.29 1.91 2.71
C GLU A 41 -10.78 1.99 3.10
N THR A 42 -11.62 2.57 2.24
CA THR A 42 -13.07 2.63 2.47
C THR A 42 -13.71 1.24 2.38
N VAL A 43 -13.36 0.44 1.37
CA VAL A 43 -13.83 -0.94 1.22
C VAL A 43 -13.33 -1.82 2.37
N LEU A 44 -12.07 -1.65 2.78
CA LEU A 44 -11.48 -2.34 3.93
C LEU A 44 -12.24 -1.98 5.22
N SER A 45 -12.57 -0.71 5.40
CA SER A 45 -13.34 -0.19 6.53
C SER A 45 -14.78 -0.75 6.55
N GLN A 46 -15.45 -0.83 5.40
CA GLN A 46 -16.78 -1.44 5.29
C GLN A 46 -16.76 -2.95 5.54
N TYR A 47 -15.79 -3.68 4.98
CA TYR A 47 -15.61 -5.11 5.22
C TYR A 47 -15.38 -5.39 6.70
N ALA A 48 -14.53 -4.59 7.34
CA ALA A 48 -14.32 -4.67 8.77
C ALA A 48 -15.64 -4.52 9.52
N LYS A 49 -16.40 -3.44 9.25
CA LYS A 49 -17.69 -3.19 9.88
C LYS A 49 -18.66 -4.37 9.74
N ALA A 50 -18.69 -5.01 8.57
CA ALA A 50 -19.54 -6.18 8.30
C ALA A 50 -19.12 -7.42 9.12
N GLN A 51 -17.82 -7.62 9.33
CA GLN A 51 -17.27 -8.73 10.15
C GLN A 51 -17.28 -8.43 11.67
N GLN A 52 -17.92 -7.33 12.11
CA GLN A 52 -17.78 -6.76 13.45
C GLN A 52 -16.32 -6.51 13.88
N LEU A 53 -15.43 -6.32 12.90
CA LEU A 53 -14.07 -5.86 13.07
C LEU A 53 -14.14 -4.32 12.93
N GLN A 54 -13.68 -3.54 13.91
CA GLN A 54 -13.94 -2.10 13.87
C GLN A 54 -13.33 -1.40 12.64
N ALA A 55 -14.16 -0.57 12.01
CA ALA A 55 -13.84 0.38 10.95
C ALA A 55 -13.01 1.58 11.46
N PHE A 56 -12.15 2.11 10.60
CA PHE A 56 -11.21 3.20 10.89
C PHE A 56 -11.93 4.48 11.38
N GLY A 57 -11.47 5.07 12.49
CA GLY A 57 -11.94 6.38 13.01
C GLY A 57 -12.60 6.38 14.39
N THR A 58 -12.85 5.22 14.99
CA THR A 58 -13.38 5.14 16.37
C THR A 58 -12.31 4.72 17.38
N PRO A 59 -12.24 5.36 18.57
CA PRO A 59 -11.30 4.96 19.60
C PRO A 59 -11.76 3.63 20.19
N PHE A 60 -10.79 2.81 20.61
CA PHE A 60 -10.89 1.50 21.25
C PHE A 60 -10.89 0.26 20.33
N LYS A 61 -9.83 -0.56 20.49
CA LYS A 61 -9.57 -1.94 20.00
C LYS A 61 -9.14 -2.17 18.54
N GLY A 62 -8.22 -1.34 18.03
CA GLY A 62 -7.51 -1.55 16.75
C GLY A 62 -6.63 -2.82 16.60
N ASN A 63 -6.74 -3.83 17.47
CA ASN A 63 -5.93 -5.05 17.39
C ASN A 63 -6.53 -6.16 16.51
N LYS A 64 -7.84 -6.17 16.27
CA LYS A 64 -8.51 -7.23 15.48
C LYS A 64 -8.48 -6.96 13.96
N TYR A 65 -8.57 -5.70 13.53
CA TYR A 65 -8.47 -5.28 12.12
C TYR A 65 -7.12 -5.64 11.48
N LEU A 66 -6.03 -5.51 12.23
CA LEU A 66 -4.66 -5.84 11.81
C LEU A 66 -4.36 -7.36 11.79
N GLN A 67 -5.31 -8.19 12.20
CA GLN A 67 -5.10 -9.63 12.34
C GLN A 67 -5.57 -10.44 11.13
N ASP A 68 -6.47 -9.92 10.30
CA ASP A 68 -6.97 -10.63 9.12
C ASP A 68 -5.88 -10.72 8.03
N GLU A 69 -5.42 -11.94 7.77
CA GLU A 69 -4.36 -12.23 6.79
C GLU A 69 -4.86 -12.07 5.35
N GLY A 70 -6.14 -12.35 5.08
CA GLY A 70 -6.70 -12.24 3.74
C GLY A 70 -6.72 -10.79 3.27
N LEU A 71 -7.12 -9.89 4.17
CA LEU A 71 -7.18 -8.45 3.90
C LEU A 71 -5.78 -7.87 3.59
N LEU A 72 -4.77 -8.26 4.37
CA LEU A 72 -3.38 -7.84 4.17
C LEU A 72 -2.81 -8.35 2.84
N ILE A 73 -3.17 -9.56 2.41
CA ILE A 73 -2.76 -10.12 1.12
C ILE A 73 -3.41 -9.35 -0.03
N VAL A 74 -4.70 -9.02 0.07
CA VAL A 74 -5.39 -8.21 -0.95
C VAL A 74 -4.73 -6.83 -1.07
N GLN A 75 -4.45 -6.17 0.07
CA GLN A 75 -3.75 -4.89 0.08
C GLN A 75 -2.34 -4.99 -0.50
N LEU A 76 -1.60 -6.06 -0.23
CA LEU A 76 -0.30 -6.32 -0.85
C LEU A 76 -0.42 -6.45 -2.39
N CYS A 77 -1.38 -7.22 -2.89
CA CYS A 77 -1.60 -7.39 -4.32
C CYS A 77 -1.89 -6.04 -5.01
N PHE A 78 -2.77 -5.22 -4.43
CA PHE A 78 -3.03 -3.86 -4.92
C PHE A 78 -1.78 -2.98 -4.91
N THR A 79 -0.99 -3.06 -3.85
CA THR A 79 0.25 -2.28 -3.72
C THR A 79 1.27 -2.68 -4.79
N ILE A 80 1.40 -3.98 -5.08
CA ILE A 80 2.27 -4.49 -6.15
C ILE A 80 1.79 -4.00 -7.52
N LEU A 81 0.49 -4.06 -7.80
CA LEU A 81 -0.07 -3.56 -9.06
C LEU A 81 0.19 -2.06 -9.23
N LEU A 82 -0.02 -1.27 -8.17
CA LEU A 82 0.26 0.17 -8.16
C LEU A 82 1.75 0.43 -8.41
N TRP A 83 2.64 -0.36 -7.79
CA TRP A 83 4.08 -0.26 -7.95
C TRP A 83 4.53 -0.58 -9.38
N ILE A 84 4.07 -1.70 -9.95
CA ILE A 84 4.39 -2.09 -11.34
C ILE A 84 3.90 -1.02 -12.32
N THR A 85 2.66 -0.55 -12.14
CA THR A 85 2.09 0.50 -12.99
C THR A 85 2.90 1.78 -12.92
N GLY A 86 3.29 2.20 -11.71
CA GLY A 86 4.18 3.35 -11.51
C GLY A 86 5.54 3.16 -12.19
N LEU A 87 6.14 1.96 -12.10
CA LEU A 87 7.43 1.66 -12.74
C LEU A 87 7.34 1.75 -14.27
N ILE A 88 6.26 1.22 -14.86
CA ILE A 88 6.00 1.33 -16.30
C ILE A 88 5.88 2.80 -16.70
N LEU A 89 5.11 3.60 -15.95
CA LEU A 89 4.97 5.03 -16.21
C LEU A 89 6.32 5.76 -16.12
N LEU A 90 7.09 5.58 -15.04
CA LEU A 90 8.38 6.25 -14.89
C LEU A 90 9.38 5.84 -15.98
N SER A 91 9.35 4.57 -16.41
CA SER A 91 10.17 4.07 -17.51
C SER A 91 9.80 4.72 -18.84
N SER A 92 8.50 4.78 -19.18
CA SER A 92 8.01 5.37 -20.43
C SER A 92 8.34 6.86 -20.57
N TYR A 93 8.44 7.59 -19.45
CA TYR A 93 8.77 9.02 -19.41
C TYR A 93 10.25 9.30 -19.14
N GLY A 94 11.12 8.29 -19.12
CA GLY A 94 12.57 8.46 -18.95
C GLY A 94 13.01 8.98 -17.58
N LEU A 95 12.17 8.87 -16.55
CA LEU A 95 12.47 9.31 -15.18
C LEU A 95 13.26 8.25 -14.42
N TRP A 96 14.42 7.87 -14.96
CA TRP A 96 15.25 6.75 -14.49
C TRP A 96 15.69 6.88 -13.03
N THR A 97 16.03 8.08 -12.57
CA THR A 97 16.42 8.31 -11.17
C THR A 97 15.30 7.94 -10.20
N ILE A 98 14.07 8.38 -10.50
CA ILE A 98 12.88 8.12 -9.67
C ILE A 98 12.47 6.66 -9.79
N PHE A 99 12.60 6.08 -10.98
CA PHE A 99 12.40 4.65 -11.22
C PHE A 99 13.27 3.79 -10.31
N TRP A 100 14.58 4.06 -10.23
CA TRP A 100 15.50 3.29 -9.38
C TRP A 100 15.20 3.48 -7.90
N ILE A 101 14.90 4.70 -7.47
CA ILE A 101 14.50 4.99 -6.08
C ILE A 101 13.23 4.22 -5.72
N MET A 102 12.21 4.26 -6.58
CA MET A 102 10.95 3.55 -6.34
C MET A 102 11.11 2.03 -6.39
N THR A 103 12.03 1.53 -7.23
CA THR A 103 12.37 0.10 -7.28
C THR A 103 13.01 -0.34 -5.97
N ALA A 104 14.05 0.35 -5.51
CA ALA A 104 14.73 0.04 -4.26
C ALA A 104 13.78 0.14 -3.05
N ALA A 105 12.98 1.21 -2.97
CA ALA A 105 11.99 1.39 -1.92
C ALA A 105 10.94 0.27 -1.92
N GLY A 106 10.46 -0.14 -3.10
CA GLY A 106 9.49 -1.24 -3.22
C GLY A 106 10.06 -2.59 -2.79
N ILE A 107 11.31 -2.90 -3.15
CA ILE A 107 11.99 -4.12 -2.69
C ILE A 107 12.16 -4.12 -1.17
N VAL A 108 12.57 -2.98 -0.59
CA VAL A 108 12.72 -2.84 0.87
C VAL A 108 11.37 -3.00 1.58
N CYS A 109 10.30 -2.38 1.07
CA CYS A 109 8.96 -2.52 1.64
C CYS A 109 8.42 -3.95 1.52
N PHE A 110 8.63 -4.61 0.38
CA PHE A 110 8.23 -5.99 0.17
C PHE A 110 8.97 -6.96 1.10
N THR A 111 10.28 -6.83 1.22
CA THR A 111 11.10 -7.66 2.13
C THR A 111 10.75 -7.41 3.60
N ALA A 112 10.52 -6.15 3.99
CA ALA A 112 10.02 -5.80 5.32
C ALA A 112 8.64 -6.41 5.59
N PHE A 113 7.72 -6.34 4.63
CA PHE A 113 6.41 -7.00 4.75
C PHE A 113 6.55 -8.51 4.90
N CYS A 114 7.34 -9.18 4.05
CA CYS A 114 7.55 -10.63 4.14
C CYS A 114 8.16 -11.06 5.48
N THR A 115 9.14 -10.30 6.00
CA THR A 115 9.76 -10.61 7.29
C THR A 115 8.79 -10.44 8.45
N PHE A 116 8.03 -9.35 8.48
CA PHE A 116 7.01 -9.13 9.51
C PHE A 116 5.85 -10.14 9.42
N PHE A 117 5.40 -10.46 8.21
CA PHE A 117 4.36 -11.47 7.97
C PHE A 117 4.81 -12.87 8.42
N ARG A 118 6.05 -13.25 8.12
CA ARG A 118 6.63 -14.53 8.59
C ARG A 118 6.79 -14.57 10.11
N GLN A 119 7.20 -13.47 10.74
CA GLN A 119 7.24 -13.36 12.20
C GLN A 119 5.85 -13.49 12.84
N LYS A 120 4.81 -12.94 12.20
CA LYS A 120 3.41 -13.07 12.65
C LYS A 120 2.96 -14.53 12.63
N ARG A 121 3.22 -15.26 11.54
CA ARG A 121 2.87 -16.69 11.43
C ARG A 121 3.60 -17.60 12.43
N ARG A 122 4.83 -17.26 12.83
CA ARG A 122 5.60 -18.02 13.83
C ARG A 122 5.14 -17.78 15.28
N LYS A 123 4.35 -16.74 15.54
CA LYS A 123 3.86 -16.36 16.87
C LYS A 123 2.40 -16.78 17.15
N LYS A 124 1.70 -17.26 16.12
CA LYS A 124 0.42 -17.99 16.26
C LYS A 124 0.74 -19.45 16.51
#